data_AF-A0A7W5KBB3-F1
#
_entry.id   AF-A0A7W5KBB3-F1
#
_cell.length_a   1.000
_cell.length_b   1.000
_cell.length_c   1.000
_cell.angle_alpha   90.00
_cell.angle_beta   90.00
_cell.angle_gamma   90.00
#
_symmetry.space_group_name_H-M   'P 1'
#
loop_
_entity.id
_entity.type
_entity.pdbx_description
1 polymer ?
#
loop_
_entity_poly.entity_id
_entity_poly.type
_entity_poly.pdbx_seq_one_letter_code
_entity_poly.pdbx_strand_id
1 'polypeptide(L)'
;MTRWPAPALLALFLPLTAAAPAVPAPQAAPAVAEARPPVVVPTVIARFPHDREAFTEGLIWHGGALYESVGLEGRSDVRRVELATGKAVKRAVIPPAQFGEGLAAWKDQLVSLTWHDGIAHRWAATTLRPLGTARYSGEGWGLTSDRTALIRSDGSATLTFHDPVTLAVRRTLKVTYMGQPVDQLNELEWVEGAILANVWHQPMVVRIDPASGRVTQVIDLRAIVAEVGARDPEAVANGIAWDAAKRRLFVTGKRWPTLFEIRLPR
;
A
#
# COMPACT_ATOMS: atom_id res chain seq x y z
N MET A 1 -77.78 57.79 -22.94
CA MET A 1 -76.83 58.26 -21.92
C MET A 1 -77.21 57.62 -20.61
N THR A 2 -76.54 56.54 -20.22
CA THR A 2 -76.91 55.78 -19.01
C THR A 2 -75.65 55.17 -18.41
N ARG A 3 -75.48 55.46 -17.12
CA ARG A 3 -74.28 55.29 -16.29
C ARG A 3 -74.14 53.85 -15.77
N TRP A 4 -72.90 53.40 -15.60
CA TRP A 4 -72.52 52.15 -14.93
C TRP A 4 -72.80 52.16 -13.42
N PRO A 5 -73.07 50.99 -12.79
CA PRO A 5 -72.86 50.77 -11.37
C PRO A 5 -71.52 50.04 -11.08
N ALA A 6 -70.93 50.39 -9.92
CA ALA A 6 -69.64 49.92 -9.40
C ALA A 6 -69.71 48.52 -8.75
N PRO A 7 -68.58 47.78 -8.64
CA PRO A 7 -68.55 46.45 -8.03
C PRO A 7 -68.33 46.50 -6.51
N ALA A 8 -68.93 45.54 -5.80
CA ALA A 8 -68.78 45.33 -4.36
C ALA A 8 -67.52 44.51 -4.03
N LEU A 9 -66.78 44.92 -2.99
CA LEU A 9 -65.59 44.25 -2.45
C LEU A 9 -66.00 43.20 -1.39
N LEU A 10 -65.61 41.94 -1.61
CA LEU A 10 -65.61 40.89 -0.56
C LEU A 10 -64.28 40.92 0.20
N ALA A 11 -64.34 41.02 1.53
CA ALA A 11 -63.18 40.88 2.41
C ALA A 11 -63.02 39.42 2.85
N LEU A 12 -61.86 38.80 2.56
CA LEU A 12 -61.45 37.50 3.11
C LEU A 12 -60.66 37.71 4.40
N PHE A 13 -61.09 37.07 5.49
CA PHE A 13 -60.31 36.95 6.73
C PHE A 13 -59.47 35.66 6.70
N LEU A 14 -58.14 35.79 6.85
CA LEU A 14 -57.21 34.68 7.05
C LEU A 14 -56.93 34.50 8.55
N PRO A 15 -56.98 33.27 9.10
CA PRO A 15 -56.64 33.04 10.50
C PRO A 15 -55.12 33.03 10.71
N LEU A 16 -54.63 33.71 11.75
CA LEU A 16 -53.26 33.58 12.23
C LEU A 16 -53.06 32.21 12.87
N THR A 17 -52.16 31.41 12.32
CA THR A 17 -51.65 30.20 12.99
C THR A 17 -50.43 30.59 13.82
N ALA A 18 -50.44 30.27 15.12
CA ALA A 18 -49.31 30.51 16.01
C ALA A 18 -48.19 29.50 15.72
N ALA A 19 -46.99 30.00 15.39
CA ALA A 19 -45.81 29.18 15.14
C ALA A 19 -45.27 28.58 16.45
N ALA A 20 -45.04 27.26 16.47
CA ALA A 20 -44.39 26.59 17.58
C ALA A 20 -42.89 26.94 17.68
N PRO A 21 -42.30 27.01 18.88
CA PRO A 21 -40.89 27.35 19.05
C PRO A 21 -40.00 26.23 18.51
N ALA A 22 -39.01 26.61 17.69
CA ALA A 22 -38.03 25.69 17.13
C ALA A 22 -37.09 25.16 18.22
N VAL A 23 -36.97 23.84 18.32
CA VAL A 23 -35.98 23.19 19.19
C VAL A 23 -34.60 23.33 18.53
N PRO A 24 -33.58 23.89 19.20
CA PRO A 24 -32.25 24.02 18.63
C PRO A 24 -31.63 22.64 18.38
N ALA A 25 -31.10 22.44 17.18
CA ALA A 25 -30.40 21.22 16.82
C ALA A 25 -29.15 21.02 17.71
N PRO A 26 -28.84 19.78 18.11
CA PRO A 26 -27.66 19.50 18.92
C PRO A 26 -26.39 19.95 18.18
N GLN A 27 -25.62 20.79 18.85
CA GLN A 27 -24.35 21.31 18.35
C GLN A 27 -23.35 20.17 18.23
N ALA A 28 -22.84 19.92 17.02
CA ALA A 28 -21.83 18.90 16.79
C ALA A 28 -20.59 19.19 17.64
N ALA A 29 -20.10 18.19 18.37
CA ALA A 29 -18.88 18.31 19.15
C ALA A 29 -17.71 18.73 18.23
N PRO A 30 -16.82 19.63 18.68
CA PRO A 30 -15.69 20.05 17.88
C PRO A 30 -14.83 18.83 17.53
N ALA A 31 -14.53 18.65 16.24
CA ALA A 31 -13.64 17.61 15.76
C ALA A 31 -12.27 17.78 16.44
N VAL A 32 -11.82 16.77 17.17
CA VAL A 32 -10.47 16.76 17.76
C VAL A 32 -9.48 16.81 16.60
N ALA A 33 -8.69 17.89 16.50
CA ALA A 33 -7.68 18.03 15.47
C ALA A 33 -6.69 16.87 15.57
N GLU A 34 -6.58 16.06 14.52
CA GLU A 34 -5.63 14.96 14.49
C GLU A 34 -4.19 15.50 14.56
N ALA A 35 -3.40 14.98 15.50
CA ALA A 35 -1.98 15.28 15.55
C ALA A 35 -1.31 14.85 14.24
N ARG A 36 -0.48 15.74 13.66
CA ARG A 36 0.26 15.44 12.44
C ARG A 36 1.19 14.25 12.68
N PRO A 37 1.16 13.22 11.81
CA PRO A 37 2.08 12.09 11.93
C PRO A 37 3.55 12.57 11.86
N PRO A 38 4.43 12.08 12.75
CA PRO A 38 5.84 12.45 12.71
C PRO A 38 6.50 11.99 11.40
N VAL A 39 7.39 12.81 10.87
CA VAL A 39 8.32 12.45 9.81
C VAL A 39 9.64 12.06 10.46
N VAL A 40 10.14 10.85 10.19
CA VAL A 40 11.37 10.32 10.77
C VAL A 40 12.39 10.02 9.68
N VAL A 41 13.66 10.36 9.95
CA VAL A 41 14.78 10.01 9.09
C VAL A 41 15.44 8.74 9.65
N PRO A 42 15.50 7.64 8.89
CA PRO A 42 16.15 6.43 9.36
C PRO A 42 17.68 6.59 9.42
N THR A 43 18.31 5.84 10.32
CA THR A 43 19.76 5.60 10.28
C THR A 43 20.05 4.40 9.40
N VAL A 44 20.96 4.54 8.43
CA VAL A 44 21.48 3.39 7.66
C VAL A 44 22.45 2.59 8.54
N ILE A 45 22.14 1.32 8.75
CA ILE A 45 22.92 0.39 9.58
C ILE A 45 23.91 -0.39 8.72
N ALA A 46 23.48 -0.85 7.55
CA ALA A 46 24.31 -1.60 6.62
C ALA A 46 23.86 -1.38 5.18
N ARG A 47 24.77 -1.66 4.24
CA ARG A 47 24.56 -1.60 2.80
C ARG A 47 24.96 -2.94 2.21
N PHE A 48 24.12 -3.48 1.35
CA PHE A 48 24.32 -4.76 0.68
C PHE A 48 24.24 -4.57 -0.83
N PRO A 49 24.99 -5.36 -1.62
CA PRO A 49 24.84 -5.33 -3.07
C PRO A 49 23.40 -5.71 -3.48
N HIS A 50 22.88 -5.02 -4.49
CA HIS A 50 21.60 -5.33 -5.12
C HIS A 50 21.75 -5.36 -6.64
N ASP A 51 20.93 -6.17 -7.31
CA ASP A 51 20.97 -6.36 -8.75
C ASP A 51 20.49 -5.08 -9.46
N ARG A 52 21.39 -4.42 -10.20
CA ARG A 52 21.07 -3.20 -10.97
C ARG A 52 20.05 -3.42 -12.08
N GLU A 53 19.84 -4.67 -12.46
CA GLU A 53 18.87 -5.05 -13.48
C GLU A 53 17.53 -5.50 -12.90
N ALA A 54 17.40 -5.57 -11.56
CA ALA A 54 16.16 -5.93 -10.89
C ALA A 54 15.21 -4.74 -10.82
N PHE A 55 14.10 -4.82 -11.54
CA PHE A 55 12.97 -3.90 -11.38
C PHE A 55 12.12 -4.41 -10.20
N THR A 56 12.54 -4.11 -8.98
CA THR A 56 11.94 -4.64 -7.74
C THR A 56 10.47 -4.23 -7.59
N GLU A 57 9.58 -5.22 -7.49
CA GLU A 57 8.13 -4.99 -7.28
C GLU A 57 7.57 -5.65 -6.01
N GLY A 58 8.33 -6.55 -5.39
CA GLY A 58 8.03 -7.07 -4.06
C GLY A 58 9.28 -7.57 -3.37
N LEU A 59 9.42 -7.32 -2.08
CA LEU A 59 10.60 -7.70 -1.31
C LEU A 59 10.17 -8.23 0.06
N ILE A 60 10.60 -9.42 0.46
CA ILE A 60 10.26 -9.95 1.79
C ILE A 60 11.43 -10.66 2.45
N TRP A 61 11.40 -10.72 3.77
CA TRP A 61 12.25 -11.60 4.55
C TRP A 61 11.44 -12.80 5.04
N HIS A 62 11.80 -14.00 4.62
CA HIS A 62 11.09 -15.22 5.01
C HIS A 62 12.06 -16.39 5.23
N GLY A 63 11.86 -17.15 6.32
CA GLY A 63 12.67 -18.35 6.59
C GLY A 63 14.19 -18.09 6.65
N GLY A 64 14.61 -16.90 7.09
CA GLY A 64 16.02 -16.51 7.17
C GLY A 64 16.67 -16.13 5.84
N ALA A 65 15.89 -15.89 4.79
CA ALA A 65 16.36 -15.46 3.49
C ALA A 65 15.55 -14.29 2.94
N LEU A 66 16.19 -13.53 2.05
CA LEU A 66 15.54 -12.49 1.25
C LEU A 66 14.89 -13.14 0.03
N TYR A 67 13.65 -12.76 -0.26
CA TYR A 67 12.98 -13.07 -1.50
C TYR A 67 12.54 -11.78 -2.18
N GLU A 68 12.55 -11.81 -3.51
CA GLU A 68 12.23 -10.66 -4.33
C GLU A 68 11.34 -11.11 -5.49
N SER A 69 10.36 -10.29 -5.84
CA SER A 69 9.65 -10.34 -7.11
C SER A 69 10.13 -9.19 -7.98
N VAL A 70 10.51 -9.52 -9.20
CA VAL A 70 11.01 -8.57 -10.19
C VAL A 70 10.04 -8.49 -11.35
N GLY A 71 9.74 -7.26 -11.77
CA GLY A 71 8.87 -6.93 -12.89
C GLY A 71 9.59 -6.87 -14.24
N LEU A 72 8.89 -6.28 -15.22
CA LEU A 72 9.19 -6.24 -16.67
C LEU A 72 8.77 -7.52 -17.41
N GLU A 73 7.92 -7.36 -18.43
CA GLU A 73 7.53 -8.45 -19.33
C GLU A 73 8.76 -9.12 -19.95
N GLY A 74 8.68 -10.46 -20.08
CA GLY A 74 9.79 -11.29 -20.54
C GLY A 74 10.96 -11.44 -19.57
N ARG A 75 10.96 -10.69 -18.45
CA ARG A 75 12.04 -10.70 -17.44
C ARG A 75 11.56 -10.97 -16.02
N SER A 76 10.26 -11.06 -15.81
CA SER A 76 9.67 -11.18 -14.49
C SER A 76 9.98 -12.54 -13.84
N ASP A 77 10.38 -12.53 -12.57
CA ASP A 77 10.62 -13.73 -11.78
C ASP A 77 10.48 -13.49 -10.28
N VAL A 78 10.19 -14.56 -9.54
CA VAL A 78 10.37 -14.61 -8.09
C VAL A 78 11.69 -15.29 -7.79
N ARG A 79 12.51 -14.69 -6.94
CA ARG A 79 13.87 -15.16 -6.62
C ARG A 79 14.13 -15.21 -5.14
N ARG A 80 15.01 -16.14 -4.75
CA ARG A 80 15.68 -16.13 -3.45
C ARG A 80 17.05 -15.50 -3.62
N VAL A 81 17.37 -14.53 -2.76
CA VAL A 81 18.59 -13.73 -2.86
C VAL A 81 19.48 -13.97 -1.63
N GLU A 82 20.79 -14.12 -1.87
CA GLU A 82 21.78 -14.11 -0.80
C GLU A 82 22.08 -12.66 -0.39
N LEU A 83 21.71 -12.28 0.83
CA LEU A 83 21.85 -10.90 1.33
C LEU A 83 23.28 -10.35 1.20
N ALA A 84 24.30 -11.17 1.50
CA ALA A 84 25.68 -10.71 1.52
C ALA A 84 26.22 -10.33 0.13
N THR A 85 25.73 -10.96 -0.93
CA THR A 85 26.27 -10.81 -2.29
C THR A 85 25.27 -10.18 -3.26
N GLY A 86 23.99 -10.10 -2.91
CA GLY A 86 22.90 -9.67 -3.80
C GLY A 86 22.57 -10.67 -4.90
N LYS A 87 23.20 -11.85 -4.91
CA LYS A 87 23.01 -12.84 -5.99
C LYS A 87 21.73 -13.64 -5.79
N ALA A 88 20.95 -13.77 -6.86
CA ALA A 88 19.85 -14.72 -6.92
C ALA A 88 20.40 -16.17 -6.90
N VAL A 89 20.06 -16.94 -5.88
CA VAL A 89 20.48 -18.35 -5.71
C VAL A 89 19.42 -19.34 -6.20
N LYS A 90 18.16 -18.89 -6.35
CA LYS A 90 17.06 -19.63 -6.98
C LYS A 90 16.13 -18.64 -7.67
N ARG A 91 15.48 -19.07 -8.75
CA ARG A 91 14.49 -18.28 -9.51
C ARG A 91 13.31 -19.15 -9.93
N ALA A 92 12.14 -18.54 -9.99
CA ALA A 92 10.96 -19.08 -10.64
C ALA A 92 10.44 -18.01 -11.62
N VAL A 93 10.51 -18.33 -12.91
CA VAL A 93 10.14 -17.42 -13.99
C VAL A 93 8.62 -17.27 -14.02
N ILE A 94 8.15 -16.03 -14.09
CA ILE A 94 6.75 -15.69 -14.36
C ILE A 94 6.54 -15.75 -15.87
N PRO A 95 5.38 -16.24 -16.38
CA PRO A 95 5.12 -16.32 -17.82
C PRO A 95 5.48 -15.02 -18.57
N PRO A 96 6.17 -15.09 -19.73
CA PRO A 96 6.75 -13.91 -20.37
C PRO A 96 5.79 -12.77 -20.70
N ALA A 97 4.51 -13.06 -20.93
CA ALA A 97 3.48 -12.07 -21.23
C ALA A 97 2.94 -11.33 -19.99
N GLN A 98 3.44 -11.66 -18.80
CA GLN A 98 2.97 -11.10 -17.54
C GLN A 98 4.06 -10.23 -16.92
N PHE A 99 3.63 -9.18 -16.24
CA PHE A 99 4.48 -8.32 -15.44
C PHE A 99 4.33 -8.71 -13.96
N GLY A 100 5.41 -9.22 -13.35
CA GLY A 100 5.43 -9.63 -11.94
C GLY A 100 5.42 -8.44 -10.98
N GLU A 101 4.67 -8.57 -9.89
CA GLU A 101 4.41 -7.49 -8.92
C GLU A 101 4.68 -7.97 -7.48
N GLY A 102 4.01 -7.40 -6.48
CA GLY A 102 4.17 -7.66 -5.05
C GLY A 102 4.20 -9.12 -4.64
N LEU A 103 4.90 -9.39 -3.54
CA LEU A 103 5.25 -10.72 -3.05
C LEU A 103 4.96 -10.81 -1.55
N ALA A 104 4.25 -11.85 -1.12
CA ALA A 104 4.06 -12.12 0.31
C ALA A 104 4.32 -13.58 0.64
N ALA A 105 4.77 -13.83 1.87
CA ALA A 105 4.78 -15.17 2.43
C ALA A 105 3.44 -15.52 3.06
N TRP A 106 2.96 -16.73 2.80
CA TRP A 106 1.83 -17.34 3.50
C TRP A 106 2.18 -18.77 3.88
N LYS A 107 2.44 -18.99 5.19
CA LYS A 107 2.91 -20.26 5.73
C LYS A 107 4.19 -20.73 5.02
N ASP A 108 4.14 -21.86 4.30
CA ASP A 108 5.22 -22.48 3.55
C ASP A 108 5.20 -22.10 2.05
N GLN A 109 4.37 -21.14 1.67
CA GLN A 109 4.22 -20.65 0.30
C GLN A 109 4.62 -19.20 0.16
N LEU A 110 5.01 -18.84 -1.04
CA LEU A 110 5.06 -17.46 -1.51
C LEU A 110 3.91 -17.22 -2.47
N VAL A 111 3.32 -16.04 -2.41
CA VAL A 111 2.29 -15.57 -3.33
C VAL A 111 2.82 -14.33 -4.03
N SER A 112 2.89 -14.34 -5.35
CA SER A 112 3.30 -13.18 -6.14
C SER A 112 2.19 -12.72 -7.08
N LEU A 113 2.04 -11.41 -7.21
CA LEU A 113 1.02 -10.78 -8.05
C LEU A 113 1.52 -10.58 -9.48
N THR A 114 0.59 -10.19 -10.35
CA THR A 114 0.82 -9.65 -11.68
C THR A 114 0.16 -8.27 -11.81
N TRP A 115 0.70 -7.36 -12.61
CA TRP A 115 0.16 -6.00 -12.69
C TRP A 115 -1.30 -5.94 -13.18
N HIS A 116 -1.55 -6.20 -14.47
CA HIS A 116 -2.89 -6.11 -15.06
C HIS A 116 -3.59 -7.45 -15.26
N ASP A 117 -2.86 -8.57 -15.17
CA ASP A 117 -3.42 -9.88 -15.55
C ASP A 117 -4.45 -10.41 -14.55
N GLY A 118 -4.47 -9.91 -13.30
CA GLY A 118 -5.36 -10.41 -12.24
C GLY A 118 -5.01 -11.82 -11.76
N ILE A 119 -3.72 -12.18 -11.79
CA ILE A 119 -3.20 -13.52 -11.43
C ILE A 119 -2.31 -13.40 -10.20
N ALA A 120 -2.57 -14.26 -9.21
CA ALA A 120 -1.63 -14.53 -8.14
C ALA A 120 -1.01 -15.91 -8.34
N HIS A 121 0.30 -15.97 -8.53
CA HIS A 121 1.05 -17.22 -8.58
C HIS A 121 1.39 -17.69 -7.17
N ARG A 122 1.38 -19.01 -6.97
CA ARG A 122 1.79 -19.64 -5.71
C ARG A 122 3.03 -20.48 -5.92
N TRP A 123 3.98 -20.34 -5.02
CA TRP A 123 5.28 -21.01 -5.06
C TRP A 123 5.56 -21.69 -3.73
N ALA A 124 6.13 -22.90 -3.74
CA ALA A 124 6.69 -23.48 -2.52
C ALA A 124 7.87 -22.63 -2.05
N ALA A 125 7.86 -22.10 -0.83
CA ALA A 125 8.82 -21.08 -0.40
C ALA A 125 10.28 -21.57 -0.44
N THR A 126 10.52 -22.84 -0.10
CA THR A 126 11.87 -23.41 -0.02
C THR A 126 12.47 -23.75 -1.39
N THR A 127 11.65 -24.12 -2.36
CA THR A 127 12.08 -24.62 -3.67
C THR A 127 11.72 -23.72 -4.83
N LEU A 128 10.83 -22.74 -4.65
CA LEU A 128 10.18 -21.94 -5.69
C LEU A 128 9.51 -22.77 -6.78
N ARG A 129 9.03 -23.98 -6.43
CA ARG A 129 8.25 -24.79 -7.37
C ARG A 129 6.84 -24.22 -7.47
N PRO A 130 6.24 -24.12 -8.67
CA PRO A 130 4.87 -23.65 -8.82
C PRO A 130 3.91 -24.61 -8.10
N LEU A 131 2.96 -24.04 -7.38
CA LEU A 131 1.90 -24.75 -6.65
C LEU A 131 0.52 -24.51 -7.25
N GLY A 132 0.39 -23.56 -8.17
CA GLY A 132 -0.85 -23.18 -8.83
C GLY A 132 -1.04 -21.67 -8.86
N THR A 133 -2.23 -21.25 -9.25
CA THR A 133 -2.61 -19.84 -9.36
C THR A 133 -3.97 -19.58 -8.72
N ALA A 134 -4.23 -18.31 -8.41
CA ALA A 134 -5.53 -17.79 -8.04
C ALA A 134 -5.83 -16.50 -8.83
N ARG A 135 -7.11 -16.10 -8.88
CA ARG A 135 -7.55 -14.91 -9.59
C ARG A 135 -7.98 -13.82 -8.62
N TYR A 136 -7.73 -12.57 -8.99
CA TYR A 136 -8.29 -11.38 -8.36
C TYR A 136 -8.73 -10.36 -9.41
N SER A 137 -9.52 -9.39 -8.99
CA SER A 137 -10.01 -8.30 -9.84
C SER A 137 -9.16 -7.04 -9.69
N GLY A 138 -9.04 -6.26 -10.76
CA GLY A 138 -8.23 -5.04 -10.79
C GLY A 138 -6.73 -5.31 -10.81
N GLU A 139 -5.94 -4.26 -10.57
CA GLU A 139 -4.48 -4.33 -10.58
C GLU A 139 -3.91 -4.96 -9.30
N GLY A 140 -2.70 -5.50 -9.39
CA GLY A 140 -1.92 -5.88 -8.21
C GLY A 140 -0.61 -5.11 -8.20
N TRP A 141 -0.32 -4.38 -7.13
CA TRP A 141 0.95 -3.67 -6.93
C TRP A 141 1.67 -4.37 -5.77
N GLY A 142 1.62 -3.86 -4.55
CA GLY A 142 2.22 -4.51 -3.38
C GLY A 142 1.36 -5.63 -2.76
N LEU A 143 2.03 -6.56 -2.08
CA LEU A 143 1.40 -7.64 -1.31
C LEU A 143 2.16 -7.88 -0.01
N THR A 144 1.46 -7.95 1.12
CA THR A 144 2.03 -8.43 2.39
C THR A 144 1.03 -9.33 3.12
N SER A 145 1.37 -9.81 4.33
CA SER A 145 0.46 -10.59 5.16
C SER A 145 0.56 -10.22 6.64
N ASP A 146 -0.59 -10.05 7.28
CA ASP A 146 -0.72 -9.92 8.73
C ASP A 146 -0.82 -11.27 9.47
N ARG A 147 -0.52 -12.38 8.77
CA ARG A 147 -0.67 -13.79 9.20
C ARG A 147 -2.11 -14.29 9.29
N THR A 148 -3.12 -13.44 9.03
CA THR A 148 -4.53 -13.82 8.98
C THR A 148 -5.16 -13.63 7.60
N ALA A 149 -4.64 -12.67 6.84
CA ALA A 149 -5.04 -12.29 5.51
C ALA A 149 -3.80 -11.94 4.65
N LEU A 150 -4.00 -11.94 3.33
CA LEU A 150 -3.11 -11.24 2.41
C LEU A 150 -3.63 -9.81 2.23
N ILE A 151 -2.73 -8.84 2.16
CA ILE A 151 -3.07 -7.42 2.06
C ILE A 151 -2.46 -6.89 0.77
N ARG A 152 -3.31 -6.40 -0.13
CA ARG A 152 -2.94 -5.97 -1.48
C ARG A 152 -3.11 -4.46 -1.64
N SER A 153 -2.15 -3.80 -2.25
CA SER A 153 -2.31 -2.46 -2.84
C SER A 153 -2.45 -2.55 -4.36
N ASP A 154 -2.97 -1.49 -4.98
CA ASP A 154 -3.20 -1.41 -6.42
C ASP A 154 -2.95 -0.01 -6.99
N GLY A 155 -2.09 0.76 -6.33
CA GLY A 155 -1.82 2.16 -6.67
C GLY A 155 -2.93 3.13 -6.26
N SER A 156 -4.09 2.67 -5.81
CA SER A 156 -5.11 3.52 -5.20
C SER A 156 -4.84 3.78 -3.72
N ALA A 157 -5.69 4.60 -3.09
CA ALA A 157 -5.69 4.81 -1.64
C ALA A 157 -6.36 3.68 -0.84
N THR A 158 -6.67 2.54 -1.46
CA THR A 158 -7.38 1.43 -0.82
C THR A 158 -6.49 0.21 -0.72
N LEU A 159 -6.34 -0.32 0.50
CA LEU A 159 -5.77 -1.63 0.73
C LEU A 159 -6.88 -2.67 0.78
N THR A 160 -6.70 -3.78 0.08
CA THR A 160 -7.68 -4.87 0.02
C THR A 160 -7.16 -6.08 0.80
N PHE A 161 -7.98 -6.57 1.74
CA PHE A 161 -7.66 -7.73 2.55
C PHE A 161 -8.32 -8.95 1.94
N HIS A 162 -7.53 -9.97 1.65
CA HIS A 162 -7.95 -11.18 0.96
C HIS A 162 -7.89 -12.39 1.87
N ASP A 163 -8.82 -13.33 1.64
CA ASP A 163 -8.66 -14.70 2.10
C ASP A 163 -7.37 -15.29 1.49
N PRO A 164 -6.45 -15.80 2.31
CA PRO A 164 -5.13 -16.19 1.84
C PRO A 164 -5.13 -17.49 1.04
N VAL A 165 -6.25 -18.23 0.99
CA VAL A 165 -6.43 -19.44 0.19
C VAL A 165 -7.16 -19.11 -1.10
N THR A 166 -8.33 -18.47 -1.01
CA THR A 166 -9.22 -18.25 -2.16
C THR A 166 -8.99 -16.91 -2.88
N LEU A 167 -8.26 -15.98 -2.27
CA LEU A 167 -8.16 -14.57 -2.65
C LEU A 167 -9.49 -13.79 -2.67
N ALA A 168 -10.55 -14.36 -2.10
CA ALA A 168 -11.81 -13.64 -1.92
C ALA A 168 -11.58 -12.39 -1.05
N VAL A 169 -12.13 -11.26 -1.48
CA VAL A 169 -12.06 -10.01 -0.70
C VAL A 169 -12.83 -10.18 0.60
N ARG A 170 -12.17 -9.93 1.73
CA ARG A 170 -12.77 -9.95 3.06
C ARG A 170 -13.20 -8.56 3.51
N ARG A 171 -12.34 -7.57 3.27
CA ARG A 171 -12.60 -6.16 3.57
C ARG A 171 -11.66 -5.25 2.76
N THR A 172 -11.96 -3.97 2.77
CA THR A 172 -11.08 -2.92 2.28
C THR A 172 -10.73 -1.96 3.41
N LEU A 173 -9.65 -1.20 3.22
CA LEU A 173 -9.16 -0.19 4.15
C LEU A 173 -8.70 1.03 3.36
N LYS A 174 -9.38 2.17 3.55
CA LYS A 174 -8.96 3.43 2.94
C LYS A 174 -7.83 4.04 3.74
N VAL A 175 -6.71 4.32 3.10
CA VAL A 175 -5.53 4.91 3.72
C VAL A 175 -5.63 6.43 3.67
N THR A 176 -5.34 7.08 4.79
CA THR A 176 -5.39 8.54 4.91
C THR A 176 -4.21 9.13 5.66
N TYR A 177 -3.76 10.31 5.23
CA TYR A 177 -2.84 11.17 5.95
C TYR A 177 -3.58 12.45 6.32
N MET A 178 -3.80 12.67 7.63
CA MET A 178 -4.59 13.81 8.14
C MET A 178 -5.97 13.93 7.47
N GLY A 179 -6.68 12.81 7.32
CA GLY A 179 -7.99 12.72 6.70
C GLY A 179 -8.01 12.78 5.16
N GLN A 180 -6.88 13.07 4.51
CA GLN A 180 -6.78 13.05 3.04
C GLN A 180 -6.36 11.67 2.54
N PRO A 181 -6.95 11.14 1.46
CA PRO A 181 -6.52 9.87 0.87
C PRO A 181 -5.05 9.92 0.45
N VAL A 182 -4.32 8.82 0.68
CA VAL A 182 -2.95 8.64 0.17
C VAL A 182 -3.01 7.68 -1.00
N ASP A 183 -2.89 8.17 -2.22
CA ASP A 183 -2.80 7.35 -3.42
C ASP A 183 -1.38 6.82 -3.65
N GLN A 184 -1.19 6.08 -4.75
CA GLN A 184 0.09 5.52 -5.19
C GLN A 184 0.74 4.57 -4.17
N LEU A 185 -0.07 3.90 -3.36
CA LEU A 185 0.41 2.84 -2.47
C LEU A 185 0.94 1.69 -3.32
N ASN A 186 2.24 1.43 -3.18
CA ASN A 186 2.95 0.43 -3.97
C ASN A 186 3.37 -0.74 -3.07
N GLU A 187 4.65 -1.10 -3.02
CA GLU A 187 5.14 -2.22 -2.24
C GLU A 187 4.77 -2.12 -0.74
N LEU A 188 4.45 -3.27 -0.13
CA LEU A 188 3.90 -3.35 1.23
C LEU A 188 4.72 -4.29 2.11
N GLU A 189 4.84 -3.96 3.39
CA GLU A 189 5.39 -4.89 4.39
C GLU A 189 4.71 -4.81 5.76
N TRP A 190 4.44 -5.96 6.37
CA TRP A 190 3.86 -6.03 7.72
C TRP A 190 4.93 -5.95 8.80
N VAL A 191 4.98 -4.82 9.52
CA VAL A 191 6.01 -4.52 10.51
C VAL A 191 5.39 -4.18 11.85
N GLU A 192 5.45 -5.16 12.76
CA GLU A 192 5.08 -5.00 14.17
C GLU A 192 3.66 -4.45 14.37
N GLY A 193 2.67 -5.06 13.71
CA GLY A 193 1.27 -4.66 13.85
C GLY A 193 0.85 -3.49 12.97
N ALA A 194 1.72 -3.01 12.07
CA ALA A 194 1.40 -1.98 11.11
C ALA A 194 1.76 -2.42 9.68
N ILE A 195 1.17 -1.73 8.71
CA ILE A 195 1.49 -1.89 7.30
C ILE A 195 2.44 -0.75 6.93
N LEU A 196 3.63 -1.08 6.44
CA LEU A 196 4.47 -0.14 5.73
C LEU A 196 4.10 -0.18 4.26
N ALA A 197 4.06 0.98 3.61
CA ALA A 197 3.84 1.08 2.17
C ALA A 197 4.81 2.09 1.56
N ASN A 198 5.48 1.69 0.47
CA ASN A 198 6.07 2.65 -0.45
C ASN A 198 4.95 3.50 -1.07
N VAL A 199 5.23 4.78 -1.31
CA VAL A 199 4.39 5.65 -2.14
C VAL A 199 5.13 5.88 -3.45
N TRP A 200 4.58 5.42 -4.57
CA TRP A 200 5.27 5.43 -5.87
C TRP A 200 5.70 6.85 -6.26
N HIS A 201 6.86 6.98 -6.90
CA HIS A 201 7.57 8.24 -7.18
C HIS A 201 7.83 9.17 -5.98
N GLN A 202 7.57 8.75 -4.74
CA GLN A 202 7.91 9.54 -3.57
C GLN A 202 9.04 8.87 -2.78
N PRO A 203 10.03 9.64 -2.29
CA PRO A 203 11.12 9.13 -1.48
C PRO A 203 10.66 8.90 -0.03
N MET A 204 9.54 8.22 0.18
CA MET A 204 8.96 7.98 1.49
C MET A 204 8.28 6.62 1.60
N VAL A 205 8.22 6.15 2.85
CA VAL A 205 7.40 5.01 3.26
C VAL A 205 6.42 5.48 4.32
N VAL A 206 5.14 5.15 4.18
CA VAL A 206 4.12 5.47 5.18
C VAL A 206 3.88 4.28 6.10
N ARG A 207 3.78 4.51 7.41
CA ARG A 207 3.36 3.52 8.40
C ARG A 207 1.87 3.69 8.67
N ILE A 208 1.08 2.68 8.34
CA ILE A 208 -0.38 2.70 8.35
C ILE A 208 -0.89 1.83 9.49
N ASP A 209 -1.80 2.39 10.29
CA ASP A 209 -2.59 1.61 11.25
C ASP A 209 -3.61 0.73 10.51
N PRO A 210 -3.54 -0.61 10.61
CA PRO A 210 -4.41 -1.52 9.87
C PRO A 210 -5.87 -1.53 10.37
N ALA A 211 -6.14 -0.97 11.55
CA ALA A 211 -7.48 -0.85 12.11
C ALA A 211 -8.21 0.37 11.53
N SER A 212 -7.54 1.53 11.45
CA SER A 212 -8.15 2.79 11.02
C SER A 212 -7.81 3.23 9.59
N GLY A 213 -6.71 2.75 9.03
CA GLY A 213 -6.15 3.22 7.75
C GLY A 213 -5.40 4.54 7.87
N ARG A 214 -5.25 5.09 9.08
CA ARG A 214 -4.53 6.35 9.29
C ARG A 214 -3.03 6.12 9.21
N VAL A 215 -2.34 7.00 8.50
CA VAL A 215 -0.89 7.08 8.55
C VAL A 215 -0.49 7.60 9.92
N THR A 216 0.38 6.84 10.60
CA THR A 216 0.86 7.10 11.96
C THR A 216 2.29 7.63 11.99
N GLN A 217 3.05 7.44 10.91
CA GLN A 217 4.41 7.94 10.75
C GLN A 217 4.78 7.95 9.26
N VAL A 218 5.63 8.90 8.86
CA VAL A 218 6.26 8.93 7.53
C VAL A 218 7.76 8.70 7.71
N ILE A 219 8.32 7.72 6.99
CA ILE A 219 9.74 7.41 6.96
C ILE A 219 10.32 8.10 5.73
N ASP A 220 11.22 9.06 5.95
CA ASP A 220 11.84 9.87 4.91
C ASP A 220 13.08 9.18 4.35
N LEU A 221 13.03 8.77 3.08
CA LEU A 221 14.11 8.09 2.38
C LEU A 221 14.95 9.04 1.50
N ARG A 222 14.72 10.36 1.52
CA ARG A 222 15.39 11.31 0.61
C ARG A 222 16.92 11.21 0.63
N ALA A 223 17.51 11.07 1.81
CA ALA A 223 18.96 10.92 1.93
C ALA A 223 19.48 9.62 1.27
N ILE A 224 18.73 8.53 1.39
CA ILE A 224 19.06 7.24 0.76
C ILE A 224 18.89 7.34 -0.75
N VAL A 225 17.80 7.93 -1.24
CA VAL A 225 17.55 8.15 -2.67
C VAL A 225 18.65 9.02 -3.29
N ALA A 226 19.07 10.08 -2.59
CA ALA A 226 20.17 10.94 -3.02
C ALA A 226 21.52 10.18 -3.07
N GLU A 227 21.78 9.29 -2.11
CA GLU A 227 22.98 8.45 -2.11
C GLU A 227 23.01 7.47 -3.30
N VAL A 228 21.87 6.86 -3.63
CA VAL A 228 21.73 5.98 -4.80
C VAL A 228 22.04 6.73 -6.10
N GLY A 229 21.60 7.99 -6.20
CA GLY A 229 21.93 8.87 -7.33
C GLY A 229 21.45 8.34 -8.69
N ALA A 230 20.35 7.59 -8.70
CA ALA A 230 19.80 7.01 -9.92
C ALA A 230 19.36 8.11 -10.90
N ARG A 231 19.66 7.90 -12.20
CA ARG A 231 19.31 8.84 -13.28
C ARG A 231 18.06 8.41 -14.05
N ASP A 232 17.73 7.12 -14.00
CA ASP A 232 16.51 6.58 -14.59
C ASP A 232 15.32 7.05 -13.72
N PRO A 233 14.31 7.73 -14.29
CA PRO A 233 13.14 8.20 -13.54
C PRO A 233 12.33 7.06 -12.93
N GLU A 234 12.43 5.84 -13.47
CA GLU A 234 11.75 4.65 -12.95
C GLU A 234 12.57 3.89 -11.91
N ALA A 235 13.82 4.30 -11.65
CA ALA A 235 14.67 3.73 -10.61
C ALA A 235 14.34 4.33 -9.22
N VAL A 236 13.07 4.19 -8.82
CA VAL A 236 12.49 4.76 -7.59
C VAL A 236 12.61 3.81 -6.39
N ALA A 237 12.46 4.34 -5.18
CA ALA A 237 12.37 3.54 -3.96
C ALA A 237 11.13 2.64 -4.02
N ASN A 238 11.34 1.33 -3.88
CA ASN A 238 10.30 0.29 -3.91
C ASN A 238 10.89 -1.03 -3.37
N GLY A 239 10.25 -1.62 -2.36
CA GLY A 239 10.72 -2.85 -1.71
C GLY A 239 11.10 -2.63 -0.25
N ILE A 240 10.37 -3.27 0.65
CA ILE A 240 10.51 -3.20 2.11
C ILE A 240 10.49 -4.62 2.67
N ALA A 241 11.51 -5.03 3.41
CA ALA A 241 11.51 -6.36 4.03
C ALA A 241 11.78 -6.31 5.54
N TRP A 242 11.10 -7.17 6.29
CA TRP A 242 11.20 -7.20 7.75
C TRP A 242 11.65 -8.56 8.29
N ASP A 243 12.87 -8.60 8.83
CA ASP A 243 13.36 -9.73 9.61
C ASP A 243 12.90 -9.60 11.06
N ALA A 244 11.72 -10.15 11.36
CA ALA A 244 11.14 -10.11 12.71
C ALA A 244 12.02 -10.76 13.78
N ALA A 245 12.81 -11.79 13.43
CA ALA A 245 13.62 -12.52 14.40
C ALA A 245 14.80 -11.68 14.92
N LYS A 246 15.39 -10.85 14.04
CA LYS A 246 16.51 -9.96 14.40
C LYS A 246 16.11 -8.48 14.48
N ARG A 247 14.83 -8.18 14.22
CA ARG A 247 14.26 -6.83 14.16
C ARG A 247 15.00 -5.92 13.16
N ARG A 248 15.25 -6.42 11.95
CA ARG A 248 15.95 -5.67 10.89
C ARG A 248 14.98 -5.27 9.80
N LEU A 249 14.99 -3.99 9.45
CA LEU A 249 14.19 -3.43 8.36
C LEU A 249 15.11 -3.15 7.18
N PHE A 250 14.72 -3.63 6.01
CA PHE A 250 15.44 -3.44 4.76
C PHE A 250 14.62 -2.62 3.79
N VAL A 251 15.30 -1.76 3.03
CA VAL A 251 14.70 -1.00 1.92
C VAL A 251 15.61 -1.02 0.71
N THR A 252 15.02 -1.02 -0.49
CA THR A 252 15.75 -0.87 -1.75
C THR A 252 14.88 -0.12 -2.77
N GLY A 253 15.19 -0.26 -4.06
CA GLY A 253 14.42 0.33 -5.14
C GLY A 253 14.66 -0.35 -6.46
N LYS A 254 13.83 0.03 -7.43
CA LYS A 254 13.91 -0.46 -8.81
C LYS A 254 15.28 -0.09 -9.37
N ARG A 255 16.02 -1.08 -9.85
CA ARG A 255 17.38 -0.95 -10.42
C ARG A 255 18.41 -0.33 -9.46
N TRP A 256 18.13 -0.29 -8.16
CA TRP A 256 19.11 0.24 -7.20
C TRP A 256 20.30 -0.71 -7.09
N PRO A 257 21.54 -0.19 -7.01
CA PRO A 257 22.72 -1.03 -6.80
C PRO A 257 22.87 -1.51 -5.36
N THR A 258 22.04 -0.99 -4.45
CA THR A 258 22.19 -1.15 -3.01
C THR A 258 20.86 -1.47 -2.35
N LEU A 259 20.89 -2.45 -1.46
CA LEU A 259 19.85 -2.69 -0.46
C LEU A 259 20.36 -2.19 0.89
N PHE A 260 19.52 -1.48 1.63
CA PHE A 260 19.89 -0.82 2.87
C PHE A 260 19.21 -1.50 4.05
N GLU A 261 19.97 -1.87 5.08
CA GLU A 261 19.39 -2.09 6.41
C GLU A 261 19.24 -0.74 7.10
N ILE A 262 18.05 -0.44 7.58
CA ILE A 262 17.72 0.83 8.22
C ILE A 262 17.16 0.62 9.62
N ARG A 263 17.35 1.62 10.47
CA ARG A 263 16.77 1.68 11.82
C ARG A 263 16.03 2.99 11.99
N LEU A 264 14.78 2.89 12.42
CA LEU A 264 13.96 4.06 12.76
C LEU A 264 14.39 4.64 14.11
N PRO A 265 14.29 5.96 14.31
CA PRO A 265 14.43 6.58 15.63
C PRO A 265 13.45 5.97 16.63
N ARG A 266 13.85 5.92 17.91
CA ARG A 266 12.99 5.49 19.02
C ARG A 266 12.00 6.57 19.39
#